data_AF-A0A9E0QR44-F1
#
_entry.id   AF-A0A9E0QR44-F1
#
_cell.length_a   1.000
_cell.length_b   1.000
_cell.length_c   1.000
_cell.angle_alpha   90.00
_cell.angle_beta   90.00
_cell.angle_gamma   90.00
#
_symmetry.space_group_name_H-M   'P 1'
#
loop_
_entity.id
_entity.type
_entity.pdbx_description
1 polymer ?
#
loop_
_entity_poly.entity_id
_entity_poly.type
_entity_poly.pdbx_seq_one_letter_code
_entity_poly.pdbx_strand_id
1 'polypeptide(L)'
;THSVALSILPDTDPDNAVPPLTAYAVMRVGKVALLPFFVPGDAAMAGAIRGLAGRRSSVLLAHHGPVVAGKDLEAAVFAMEELEETAKLALILRGTGARALDAGQIAQVVRKFEVDWD
;
A
#
# COMPACT_ATOMS: atom_id res chain seq x y z
N THR A 1 6.45 10.76 0.12
CA THR A 1 7.64 10.83 1.02
C THR A 1 7.48 9.96 2.24
N HIS A 2 6.27 9.84 2.82
CA HIS A 2 6.00 9.01 3.99
C HIS A 2 6.00 7.53 3.63
N SER A 3 5.44 7.19 2.47
CA SER A 3 5.49 5.82 1.95
C SER A 3 6.94 5.37 1.72
N VAL A 4 7.81 6.24 1.21
CA VAL A 4 9.25 5.98 1.08
C VAL A 4 9.87 5.69 2.43
N ALA A 5 9.54 6.46 3.48
CA ALA A 5 10.03 6.18 4.82
C ALA A 5 9.59 4.79 5.32
N LEU A 6 8.32 4.40 5.10
CA LEU A 6 7.88 3.03 5.39
C LEU A 6 8.69 1.98 4.61
N SER A 7 9.00 2.23 3.33
CA SER A 7 9.76 1.30 2.49
C SER A 7 11.19 1.01 2.96
N ILE A 8 11.71 1.80 3.90
CA ILE A 8 13.09 1.72 4.42
C ILE A 8 13.11 1.11 5.83
N LEU A 9 11.96 1.04 6.52
CA LEU A 9 11.89 0.57 7.90
C LEU A 9 12.03 -0.96 7.95
N PRO A 10 12.81 -1.49 8.91
CA PRO A 10 13.15 -2.92 8.97
C PRO A 10 11.96 -3.81 9.35
N ASP A 11 10.91 -3.24 9.93
CA ASP A 11 9.70 -3.92 10.42
C ASP A 11 8.51 -3.79 9.46
N THR A 12 8.71 -3.23 8.26
CA THR A 12 7.65 -3.12 7.26
C THR A 12 7.31 -4.49 6.68
N ASP A 13 6.04 -4.88 6.80
CA ASP A 13 5.51 -6.12 6.24
C ASP A 13 5.57 -6.09 4.70
N PRO A 14 6.32 -7.01 4.06
CA PRO A 14 6.41 -7.03 2.61
C PRO A 14 5.10 -7.32 1.88
N ASP A 15 4.18 -8.05 2.52
CA ASP A 15 2.89 -8.39 1.90
C ASP A 15 1.86 -7.26 2.04
N ASN A 16 2.06 -6.37 3.01
CA ASN A 16 1.19 -5.23 3.27
C ASN A 16 1.91 -4.04 3.92
N ALA A 17 2.72 -3.35 3.14
CA ALA A 17 3.60 -2.28 3.60
C ALA A 17 2.86 -1.06 4.17
N VAL A 18 1.60 -0.87 3.78
CA VAL A 18 0.73 0.20 4.29
C VAL A 18 -0.31 -0.45 5.21
N PRO A 19 -0.20 -0.28 6.53
CA PRO A 19 -1.08 -0.97 7.47
C PRO A 19 -2.53 -0.46 7.34
N PRO A 20 -3.54 -1.35 7.49
CA PRO A 20 -4.96 -1.00 7.36
C PRO A 20 -5.46 -0.29 8.63
N LEU A 21 -5.04 0.95 8.83
CA LEU A 21 -5.39 1.75 10.00
C LEU A 21 -6.78 2.38 9.90
N THR A 22 -7.28 2.58 8.68
CA THR A 22 -8.59 3.19 8.40
C THR A 22 -9.33 2.39 7.33
N ALA A 23 -10.66 2.53 7.29
CA ALA A 23 -11.48 1.88 6.26
C ALA A 23 -11.16 2.39 4.84
N TYR A 24 -10.75 3.65 4.71
CA TYR A 24 -10.44 4.26 3.42
C TYR A 24 -9.15 3.72 2.82
N ALA A 25 -8.12 3.42 3.63
CA ALA A 25 -6.93 2.71 3.18
C ALA A 25 -7.29 1.35 2.56
N VAL A 26 -8.13 0.56 3.25
CA VAL A 26 -8.61 -0.74 2.74
C VAL A 26 -9.40 -0.56 1.44
N MET A 27 -10.33 0.40 1.40
CA MET A 27 -11.24 0.62 0.26
C MET A 27 -10.55 1.17 -0.99
N ARG A 28 -9.63 2.13 -0.84
CA ARG A 28 -9.06 2.88 -1.96
C ARG A 28 -7.69 2.36 -2.39
N VAL A 29 -6.90 1.84 -1.45
CA VAL A 29 -5.51 1.44 -1.71
C VAL A 29 -5.40 -0.07 -1.84
N GLY A 30 -6.14 -0.84 -1.03
CA GLY A 30 -6.00 -2.30 -0.93
C GLY A 30 -4.72 -2.69 -0.19
N LYS A 31 -4.30 -3.96 -0.30
CA LYS A 31 -2.99 -4.38 0.24
C LYS A 31 -1.86 -3.87 -0.63
N VAL A 32 -0.83 -3.27 -0.03
CA VAL A 32 0.34 -2.73 -0.76
C VAL A 32 1.53 -3.65 -0.62
N ALA A 33 1.94 -4.31 -1.71
CA ALA A 33 3.15 -5.15 -1.68
C ALA A 33 4.41 -4.27 -1.68
N LEU A 34 5.40 -4.60 -0.83
CA LEU A 34 6.74 -4.04 -0.88
C LEU A 34 7.59 -4.88 -1.84
N LEU A 35 7.98 -4.28 -2.95
CA LEU A 35 8.93 -4.88 -3.87
C LEU A 35 10.38 -4.52 -3.46
N PRO A 36 11.35 -5.39 -3.75
CA PRO A 36 12.74 -5.14 -3.41
C PRO A 36 13.28 -3.89 -4.14
N PHE A 37 14.46 -3.45 -3.74
CA PHE A 37 15.13 -2.35 -4.41
C PHE A 37 15.51 -2.74 -5.83
N PHE A 38 15.24 -1.82 -6.76
CA PHE A 38 15.72 -1.88 -8.14
C PHE A 38 16.43 -0.57 -8.44
N VAL A 39 17.50 -0.63 -9.23
CA VAL A 39 18.13 0.59 -9.74
C VAL A 39 17.12 1.30 -10.65
N PRO A 40 16.95 2.64 -10.57
CA PRO A 40 16.05 3.35 -11.48
C PRO A 40 16.36 3.03 -12.95
N GLY A 41 15.35 2.56 -13.69
CA GLY A 41 15.48 2.12 -15.08
C GLY A 41 15.76 0.63 -15.28
N ASP A 42 15.92 -0.16 -14.21
CA ASP A 42 16.11 -1.61 -14.30
C ASP A 42 14.85 -2.33 -14.84
N ALA A 43 15.03 -3.13 -15.89
CA ALA A 43 13.96 -3.91 -16.51
C ALA A 43 13.38 -4.99 -15.57
N ALA A 44 14.15 -5.43 -14.56
CA ALA A 44 13.68 -6.39 -13.57
C ALA A 44 12.50 -5.87 -12.74
N MET A 45 12.42 -4.54 -12.54
CA MET A 45 11.29 -3.89 -11.85
C MET A 45 9.96 -4.21 -12.53
N ALA A 46 9.92 -4.10 -13.87
CA ALA A 46 8.71 -4.38 -14.63
C ALA A 46 8.33 -5.87 -14.58
N GLY A 47 9.32 -6.77 -14.47
CA GLY A 47 9.10 -8.19 -14.22
C GLY A 47 8.46 -8.44 -12.85
N ALA A 48 8.96 -7.80 -11.79
CA ALA A 48 8.42 -7.92 -10.44
C ALA A 48 6.97 -7.41 -10.35
N ILE A 49 6.67 -6.26 -10.96
CA ILE A 49 5.29 -5.73 -11.03
C ILE A 49 4.36 -6.69 -11.78
N ARG A 50 4.80 -7.24 -12.93
CA ARG A 50 4.01 -8.24 -13.68
C ARG A 50 3.77 -9.52 -12.88
N GLY A 51 4.73 -9.92 -12.05
CA GLY A 51 4.62 -11.10 -11.16
C GLY A 51 3.49 -11.02 -10.15
N LEU A 52 2.97 -9.82 -9.86
CA LEU A 52 1.80 -9.63 -8.98
C LEU A 52 0.47 -9.99 -9.65
N ALA A 53 0.49 -10.37 -10.94
CA ALA A 53 -0.66 -10.85 -11.69
C ALA A 53 -1.91 -9.93 -11.66
N GLY A 54 -1.69 -8.62 -11.50
CA GLY A 54 -2.78 -7.64 -11.42
C GLY A 54 -3.60 -7.67 -10.13
N ARG A 55 -3.23 -8.50 -9.14
CA ARG A 55 -3.93 -8.62 -7.84
C ARG A 55 -3.73 -7.42 -6.93
N ARG A 56 -2.73 -6.59 -7.22
CA ARG A 56 -2.38 -5.40 -6.43
C ARG A 56 -2.49 -4.16 -7.31
N SER A 57 -3.40 -3.25 -6.97
CA SER A 57 -3.52 -1.93 -7.61
C SER A 57 -2.44 -0.96 -7.14
N SER A 58 -1.79 -1.24 -6.00
CA SER A 58 -0.77 -0.40 -5.39
C SER A 58 0.43 -1.24 -4.98
N VAL A 59 1.63 -0.73 -5.27
CA VAL A 59 2.90 -1.31 -4.82
C VAL A 59 3.79 -0.23 -4.23
N LEU A 60 4.69 -0.64 -3.35
CA LEU A 60 5.74 0.21 -2.82
C LEU A 60 7.09 -0.36 -3.26
N LEU A 61 7.92 0.46 -3.90
CA LEU A 61 9.27 0.09 -4.30
C LEU A 61 10.23 0.49 -3.17
N ALA A 62 10.97 -0.47 -2.61
CA ALA A 62 11.91 -0.21 -1.52
C ALA A 62 12.91 0.90 -1.89
N HIS A 63 13.10 1.88 -1.00
CA HIS A 63 13.97 3.04 -1.17
C HIS A 63 13.63 3.96 -2.37
N HIS A 64 12.45 3.82 -2.98
CA HIS A 64 12.10 4.55 -4.19
C HIS A 64 10.77 5.28 -4.04
N GLY A 65 9.67 4.54 -3.84
CA GLY A 65 8.36 5.13 -3.65
C GLY A 65 7.21 4.31 -4.22
N PRO A 66 5.98 4.83 -4.10
CA PRO A 66 4.77 4.12 -4.44
C PRO A 66 4.49 4.17 -5.94
N VAL A 67 3.87 3.12 -6.45
CA VAL A 67 3.26 3.08 -7.78
C VAL A 67 1.82 2.61 -7.60
N VAL A 68 0.88 3.41 -8.11
CA VAL A 68 -0.56 3.16 -7.96
C VAL A 68 -1.22 3.18 -9.34
N ALA A 69 -2.09 2.21 -9.57
CA ALA A 69 -2.95 2.12 -10.73
C ALA A 69 -4.42 2.30 -10.32
N GLY A 70 -5.17 3.01 -11.16
CA GLY A 70 -6.61 3.23 -11.01
C GLY A 70 -7.34 3.00 -12.33
N LYS A 71 -8.68 2.95 -12.27
CA LYS A 71 -9.54 2.81 -13.47
C LYS A 71 -9.44 4.02 -14.40
N ASP A 72 -9.14 5.18 -13.82
CA ASP A 72 -8.87 6.45 -14.48
C ASP A 72 -7.83 7.23 -13.67
N LEU A 73 -7.43 8.40 -14.19
CA LEU A 73 -6.42 9.25 -13.56
C LEU A 73 -6.87 9.76 -12.19
N GLU A 74 -8.14 10.13 -12.04
CA GLU A 74 -8.67 10.68 -10.79
C GLU A 74 -8.66 9.62 -9.69
N ALA A 75 -9.08 8.39 -10.01
CA ALA A 75 -9.00 7.26 -9.10
C ALA A 75 -7.56 6.93 -8.68
N ALA A 76 -6.60 6.99 -9.62
CA ALA A 76 -5.19 6.78 -9.32
C ALA A 76 -4.61 7.87 -8.41
N VAL A 77 -4.99 9.14 -8.62
CA VAL A 77 -4.60 10.27 -7.77
C VAL A 77 -5.16 10.10 -6.37
N PHE A 78 -6.46 9.83 -6.21
CA PHE A 78 -7.07 9.64 -4.89
C PHE A 78 -6.48 8.44 -4.14
N ALA A 79 -6.16 7.35 -4.83
CA ALA A 79 -5.50 6.21 -4.22
C ALA A 79 -4.05 6.53 -3.81
N MET A 80 -3.32 7.33 -4.59
CA MET A 80 -1.98 7.81 -4.23
C MET A 80 -2.02 8.72 -2.99
N GLU A 81 -2.97 9.65 -2.93
CA GLU A 81 -3.15 10.54 -1.78
C GLU A 81 -3.50 9.77 -0.50
N GLU A 82 -4.44 8.82 -0.59
CA GLU A 82 -4.81 7.96 0.54
C GLU A 82 -3.63 7.10 1.00
N LEU A 83 -2.82 6.58 0.08
CA LEU A 83 -1.61 5.81 0.39
C LEU A 83 -0.61 6.66 1.17
N GLU A 84 -0.30 7.87 0.71
CA GLU A 84 0.65 8.75 1.39
C GLU A 84 0.15 9.24 2.76
N GLU A 85 -1.13 9.60 2.89
CA GLU A 85 -1.69 10.00 4.19
C GLU A 85 -1.79 8.82 5.16
N THR A 86 -2.10 7.61 4.69
CA THR A 86 -2.05 6.41 5.53
C THR A 86 -0.62 6.10 5.96
N ALA A 87 0.36 6.26 5.08
CA ALA A 87 1.76 6.08 5.43
C ALA A 87 2.23 7.09 6.48
N LYS A 88 1.82 8.36 6.34
CA LYS A 88 2.06 9.40 7.34
C LYS A 88 1.41 9.07 8.68
N LEU A 89 0.16 8.63 8.67
CA LEU A 89 -0.56 8.21 9.87
C LEU A 89 0.17 7.05 10.57
N ALA A 90 0.65 6.05 9.82
CA ALA A 90 1.42 4.94 10.35
C ALA A 90 2.73 5.38 11.01
N LEU A 91 3.44 6.36 10.41
CA LEU A 91 4.66 6.93 10.99
C LEU A 91 4.37 7.74 12.27
N ILE A 92 3.32 8.57 12.27
CA ILE A 92 2.91 9.37 13.44
C ILE A 92 2.52 8.48 14.61
N LEU A 93 1.80 7.39 14.34
CA LEU A 93 1.28 6.48 15.36
C LEU A 93 2.30 5.41 15.79
N ARG A 94 3.47 5.33 15.15
CA ARG A 94 4.49 4.34 15.47
C ARG A 94 4.91 4.45 16.94
N GLY A 95 4.81 3.34 17.68
CA GLY A 95 5.15 3.27 19.10
C GLY A 95 4.08 3.80 20.08
N THR A 96 2.93 4.26 19.59
CA THR A 96 1.87 4.85 20.46
C THR A 96 0.89 3.82 21.06
N GLY A 97 0.91 2.57 20.59
CA GLY A 97 -0.10 1.57 20.95
C GLY A 97 -1.46 1.77 20.26
N ALA A 98 -1.48 2.51 19.14
CA ALA A 98 -2.68 2.70 18.33
C ALA A 98 -3.29 1.36 17.88
N ARG A 99 -4.62 1.33 17.81
CA ARG A 99 -5.38 0.14 17.40
C ARG A 99 -5.60 0.20 15.88
N ALA A 100 -5.06 -0.78 15.16
CA ALA A 100 -5.38 -1.00 13.77
C ALA A 100 -6.78 -1.62 13.62
N LEU A 101 -7.29 -1.69 12.39
CA LEU A 101 -8.48 -2.48 12.11
C LEU A 101 -8.18 -3.97 12.34
N ASP A 102 -9.11 -4.66 12.98
CA ASP A 102 -9.05 -6.12 13.10
C ASP A 102 -9.50 -6.81 11.80
N ALA A 103 -9.23 -8.12 11.69
CA ALA A 103 -9.57 -8.91 10.52
C ALA A 103 -11.09 -8.91 10.20
N GLY A 104 -11.95 -8.83 11.22
CA GLY A 104 -13.39 -8.76 11.04
C GLY A 104 -13.83 -7.43 10.45
N GLN A 105 -13.25 -6.33 10.93
CA GLN A 105 -13.50 -4.98 10.41
C GLN A 105 -13.01 -4.84 8.96
N ILE A 106 -11.81 -5.35 8.66
CA ILE A 106 -11.27 -5.37 7.29
C ILE A 106 -12.22 -6.17 6.38
N ALA A 107 -12.65 -7.36 6.80
CA ALA A 107 -13.57 -8.20 6.02
C ALA A 107 -14.92 -7.53 5.76
N GLN A 108 -15.42 -6.69 6.68
CA GLN A 108 -16.64 -5.91 6.46
C GLN A 108 -16.46 -4.86 5.36
N VAL A 109 -15.33 -4.13 5.37
CA VAL A 109 -15.02 -3.13 4.34
C VAL A 109 -14.83 -3.79 2.99
N VAL A 110 -14.03 -4.87 2.94
CA VAL A 110 -13.76 -5.65 1.73
C VAL A 110 -15.06 -6.14 1.09
N ARG A 111 -15.97 -6.72 1.88
CA ARG A 111 -17.27 -7.21 1.38
C ARG A 111 -18.16 -6.08 0.89
N LYS A 112 -18.20 -4.94 1.60
CA LYS A 112 -19.09 -3.82 1.27
C LYS A 112 -18.69 -3.12 -0.04
N PHE A 113 -17.39 -3.04 -0.32
CA PHE A 113 -16.85 -2.31 -1.45
C PHE A 113 -16.24 -3.21 -2.53
N GLU A 114 -16.42 -4.52 -2.41
CA GLU A 114 -15.93 -5.53 -3.37
C GLU A 114 -14.43 -5.38 -3.67
N VAL A 115 -13.64 -5.14 -2.63
CA VAL A 115 -12.18 -4.95 -2.74
C VAL A 115 -11.52 -6.31 -3.01
N ASP A 116 -10.65 -6.37 -4.02
CA ASP A 116 -9.75 -7.52 -4.18
C ASP A 116 -8.62 -7.42 -3.14
N TRP A 117 -8.77 -8.17 -2.04
CA TRP A 117 -7.91 -8.05 -0.87
C TRP A 117 -6.75 -9.06 -0.84
N ASP A 118 -6.84 -10.17 -1.57
CA ASP A 118 -5.87 -11.27 -1.46
C ASP A 118 -4.81 -11.24 -2.56
#